data_AF-A0A950PUN2-F1
#
_entry.id   AF-A0A950PUN2-F1
#
_cell.length_a   1.000
_cell.length_b   1.000
_cell.length_c   1.000
_cell.angle_alpha   90.00
_cell.angle_beta   90.00
_cell.angle_gamma   90.00
#
_symmetry.space_group_name_H-M   'P 1'
#
loop_
_entity.id
_entity.type
_entity.pdbx_description
1 polymer ?
#
loop_
_entity_poly.entity_id
_entity_poly.type
_entity_poly.pdbx_seq_one_letter_code
_entity_poly.pdbx_strand_id
1 'polypeptide(L)'
;MGLASCDRAGRISYDSRFTPLADGGIVREPRRDELMPAPDGTIDMMLPQRRPLTTIGPIGGRTALAVALPAGYTRLLLPAYARERDAPMLPLFGYTFACSIGDQLYVAAMRTDEGDDWQPRRFAAGELEESIARRLARAPTSGVLQQLALCSREYACFTAQNVFLERGEAALPVSPRCNARCIGCISELEPDAGIPSPQARIVQETTVTDLTAVAVHHLERVQDGIVSFGQGCEGEPLLRSIAIARAIEQIRRRRPNGTINLNTNGSRPEELRRCIDAGLNAVRISLNSFRPAAYAAYYRPRGYGLAEVLESVRLAVGRRLRVSLNLLTHPGVTDDDAEVAAMEEFLTSCPVAMVQTRTLNIDPERYFEAVGRPRAPIGMQSAIARVQAHTRVGNFTHMH
;
A
#
# COMPACT_ATOMS: atom_id res chain seq x y z
N MET A 1 6.83 11.68 -27.93
CA MET A 1 6.24 10.64 -27.08
C MET A 1 5.32 9.81 -27.96
N GLY A 2 5.42 8.49 -27.90
CA GLY A 2 4.59 7.55 -28.66
C GLY A 2 3.73 6.67 -27.76
N LEU A 3 2.77 5.99 -28.38
CA LEU A 3 1.88 5.06 -27.69
C LEU A 3 2.62 3.76 -27.38
N ALA A 4 2.65 3.38 -26.11
CA ALA A 4 2.96 2.02 -25.68
C ALA A 4 1.64 1.24 -25.53
N SER A 5 1.53 0.08 -26.17
CA SER A 5 0.30 -0.71 -26.19
C SER A 5 0.59 -2.19 -26.43
N CYS A 6 -0.36 -3.05 -26.07
CA CYS A 6 -0.26 -4.50 -26.31
C CYS A 6 -1.17 -4.93 -27.48
N ASP A 7 -0.78 -5.99 -28.17
CA ASP A 7 -1.72 -6.77 -28.99
C ASP A 7 -2.52 -7.77 -28.12
N ARG A 8 -3.38 -8.58 -28.75
CA ARG A 8 -4.18 -9.61 -28.05
C ARG A 8 -3.36 -10.73 -27.42
N ALA A 9 -2.12 -10.93 -27.87
CA ALA A 9 -1.20 -11.92 -27.33
C ALA A 9 -0.33 -11.34 -26.19
N GLY A 10 -0.55 -10.07 -25.82
CA GLY A 10 0.24 -9.39 -24.79
C GLY A 10 1.60 -8.87 -25.29
N ARG A 11 1.87 -8.90 -26.61
CA ARG A 11 3.12 -8.36 -27.15
C ARG A 11 3.06 -6.84 -27.14
N ILE A 12 4.05 -6.22 -26.51
CA ILE A 12 4.16 -4.77 -26.39
C ILE A 12 4.74 -4.20 -27.68
N SER A 13 4.18 -3.08 -28.14
CA SER A 13 4.68 -2.31 -29.28
C SER A 13 4.66 -0.82 -28.98
N TYR A 14 5.63 -0.11 -29.54
CA TYR A 14 5.74 1.35 -29.48
C TYR A 14 5.40 1.94 -30.84
N ASP A 15 4.51 2.94 -30.85
CA ASP A 15 4.06 3.60 -32.07
C ASP A 15 4.14 5.12 -31.92
N SER A 16 5.14 5.73 -32.53
CA SER A 16 5.39 7.16 -32.48
C SER A 16 4.39 8.00 -33.27
N ARG A 17 3.51 7.38 -34.07
CA ARG A 17 2.46 8.07 -34.83
C ARG A 17 1.29 8.48 -33.94
N PHE A 18 1.17 7.90 -32.76
CA PHE A 18 0.06 8.15 -31.84
C PHE A 18 0.56 8.76 -30.54
N THR A 19 0.03 9.91 -30.17
CA THR A 19 0.30 10.54 -28.87
C THR A 19 -0.69 10.03 -27.83
N PRO A 20 -0.25 9.24 -26.83
CA PRO A 20 -1.14 8.69 -25.81
C PRO A 20 -1.61 9.76 -24.82
N LEU A 21 -2.83 9.59 -24.30
CA LEU A 21 -3.40 10.41 -23.24
C LEU A 21 -3.32 9.67 -21.89
N ALA A 22 -3.23 10.44 -20.81
CA ALA A 22 -3.22 9.97 -19.44
C ALA A 22 -4.41 10.55 -18.67
N ASP A 23 -4.87 9.86 -17.63
CA ASP A 23 -5.94 10.32 -16.74
C ASP A 23 -5.38 10.63 -15.34
N GLY A 24 -5.42 11.91 -14.97
CA GLY A 24 -5.14 12.40 -13.62
C GLY A 24 -6.36 13.07 -13.01
N GLY A 25 -7.57 12.56 -13.31
CA GLY A 25 -8.85 13.23 -13.03
C GLY A 25 -9.39 13.98 -14.25
N ILE A 26 -8.50 14.55 -15.05
CA ILE A 26 -8.78 15.14 -16.37
C ILE A 26 -7.90 14.42 -17.39
N VAL A 27 -8.50 13.94 -18.48
CA VAL A 27 -7.78 13.28 -19.57
C VAL A 27 -7.02 14.32 -20.37
N ARG A 28 -5.69 14.16 -20.49
CA ARG A 28 -4.81 15.07 -21.21
C ARG A 28 -3.53 14.39 -21.64
N GLU A 29 -2.72 15.08 -22.43
CA GLU A 29 -1.34 14.69 -22.65
C GLU A 29 -0.54 14.81 -21.34
N PRO A 30 0.28 13.81 -20.96
CA PRO A 30 1.20 13.93 -19.84
C PRO A 30 2.30 14.95 -20.16
N ARG A 31 2.71 15.72 -19.15
CA ARG A 31 3.84 16.65 -19.29
C ARG A 31 5.16 15.89 -19.18
N ARG A 32 6.23 16.45 -19.75
CA ARG A 32 7.55 15.79 -19.75
C ARG A 32 8.11 15.60 -18.35
N ASP A 33 7.86 16.53 -17.44
CA ASP A 33 8.28 16.52 -16.04
C ASP A 33 7.51 15.50 -15.18
N GLU A 34 6.38 14.98 -15.68
CA GLU A 34 5.63 13.88 -15.03
C GLU A 34 6.14 12.50 -15.44
N LEU A 35 7.07 12.43 -16.42
CA LEU A 35 7.52 11.19 -17.02
C LEU A 35 8.98 10.90 -16.69
N MET A 36 9.24 9.68 -16.24
CA MET A 36 10.59 9.16 -16.03
C MET A 36 10.79 7.81 -16.76
N PRO A 37 12.03 7.40 -17.07
CA PRO A 37 12.27 6.04 -17.55
C PRO A 37 11.66 5.02 -16.58
N ALA A 38 11.09 3.94 -17.11
CA ALA A 38 10.55 2.87 -16.27
C ALA A 38 11.65 2.35 -15.32
N PRO A 39 11.44 2.39 -13.98
CA PRO A 39 12.45 1.91 -13.04
C PRO A 39 12.60 0.40 -13.10
N ASP A 40 13.77 -0.11 -12.68
CA ASP A 40 14.00 -1.53 -12.54
C ASP A 40 12.97 -2.16 -11.59
N GLY A 41 12.43 -3.33 -11.97
CA GLY A 41 11.36 -4.00 -11.23
C GLY A 41 9.95 -3.53 -11.61
N THR A 42 9.80 -2.65 -12.60
CA THR A 42 8.51 -2.37 -13.24
C THR A 42 7.92 -3.64 -13.87
N ILE A 43 6.62 -3.85 -13.67
CA ILE A 43 5.86 -4.97 -14.24
C ILE A 43 4.84 -4.43 -15.23
N ASP A 44 4.92 -4.88 -16.48
CA ASP A 44 3.97 -4.53 -17.54
C ASP A 44 2.61 -5.22 -17.33
N MET A 45 1.54 -4.48 -17.57
CA MET A 45 0.17 -4.96 -17.42
C MET A 45 -0.64 -4.61 -18.67
N MET A 46 -1.21 -5.65 -19.30
CA MET A 46 -2.24 -5.48 -20.31
C MET A 46 -3.57 -5.16 -19.64
N LEU A 47 -4.37 -4.26 -20.24
CA LEU A 47 -5.69 -3.86 -19.75
C LEU A 47 -6.75 -4.42 -20.70
N PRO A 48 -7.26 -5.65 -20.49
CA PRO A 48 -8.14 -6.31 -21.46
C PRO A 48 -9.35 -5.45 -21.82
N GLN A 49 -9.67 -5.44 -23.12
CA GLN A 49 -10.85 -4.75 -23.68
C GLN A 49 -10.90 -3.24 -23.36
N ARG A 50 -9.73 -2.63 -23.17
CA ARG A 50 -9.56 -1.20 -23.00
C ARG A 50 -8.65 -0.72 -24.12
N ARG A 51 -9.19 0.08 -25.04
CA ARG A 51 -8.45 0.66 -26.16
C ARG A 51 -7.72 1.91 -25.68
N PRO A 52 -6.42 2.09 -25.95
CA PRO A 52 -5.70 3.26 -25.49
C PRO A 52 -6.27 4.54 -26.13
N LEU A 53 -6.47 5.58 -25.32
CA LEU A 53 -6.87 6.91 -25.81
C LEU A 53 -5.65 7.69 -26.27
N THR A 54 -5.83 8.41 -27.37
CA THR A 54 -4.80 9.25 -28.00
C THR A 54 -5.42 10.58 -28.43
N THR A 55 -4.60 11.52 -28.87
CA THR A 55 -5.06 12.82 -29.40
C THR A 55 -6.00 12.72 -30.60
N ILE A 56 -6.02 11.58 -31.31
CA ILE A 56 -6.93 11.31 -32.43
C ILE A 56 -8.08 10.36 -32.06
N GLY A 57 -8.25 10.04 -30.77
CA GLY A 57 -9.27 9.13 -30.26
C GLY A 57 -8.74 7.74 -29.88
N PRO A 58 -9.64 6.78 -29.59
CA PRO A 58 -9.25 5.43 -29.18
C PRO A 58 -8.70 4.61 -30.35
N ILE A 59 -7.56 3.94 -30.15
CA ILE A 59 -6.95 3.13 -31.21
C ILE A 59 -7.50 1.70 -31.21
N GLY A 60 -8.17 1.30 -32.29
CA GLY A 60 -8.67 -0.05 -32.49
C GLY A 60 -7.55 -1.09 -32.71
N GLY A 61 -7.84 -2.36 -32.38
CA GLY A 61 -6.87 -3.46 -32.54
C GLY A 61 -5.70 -3.43 -31.54
N ARG A 62 -5.66 -2.43 -30.65
CA ARG A 62 -4.66 -2.27 -29.59
C ARG A 62 -5.32 -2.33 -28.22
N THR A 63 -4.58 -2.85 -27.26
CA THR A 63 -4.96 -2.91 -25.85
C THR A 63 -4.09 -1.93 -25.07
N ALA A 64 -4.69 -1.18 -24.15
CA ALA A 64 -3.97 -0.25 -23.30
C ALA A 64 -2.95 -0.99 -22.44
N LEU A 65 -1.76 -0.40 -22.33
CA LEU A 65 -0.69 -0.84 -21.44
C LEU A 65 -0.71 0.06 -20.20
N ALA A 66 -0.53 -0.55 -19.03
CA ALA A 66 -0.13 0.12 -17.81
C ALA A 66 1.06 -0.60 -17.21
N VAL A 67 1.61 -0.02 -16.15
CA VAL A 67 2.68 -0.65 -15.40
C VAL A 67 2.43 -0.59 -13.90
N ALA A 68 2.88 -1.62 -13.18
CA ALA A 68 3.00 -1.59 -11.73
C ALA A 68 4.40 -1.11 -11.37
N LEU A 69 4.47 -0.16 -10.43
CA LEU A 69 5.73 0.41 -9.98
C LEU A 69 6.29 -0.39 -8.80
N PRO A 70 7.63 -0.53 -8.69
CA PRO A 70 8.26 -1.00 -7.47
C PRO A 70 8.01 -0.03 -6.31
N ALA A 71 8.17 -0.51 -5.08
CA ALA A 71 8.08 0.36 -3.90
C ALA A 71 9.14 1.48 -3.95
N GLY A 72 8.84 2.63 -3.34
CA GLY A 72 9.71 3.83 -3.41
C GLY A 72 9.30 4.83 -4.49
N TYR A 73 8.32 4.48 -5.32
CA TYR A 73 7.77 5.36 -6.35
C TYR A 73 6.31 5.68 -6.10
N THR A 74 5.93 6.93 -6.37
CA THR A 74 4.54 7.38 -6.35
C THR A 74 4.05 7.54 -7.78
N ARG A 75 2.92 6.89 -8.08
CA ARG A 75 2.21 7.02 -9.35
C ARG A 75 1.65 8.43 -9.50
N LEU A 76 1.90 9.06 -10.65
CA LEU A 76 1.44 10.41 -10.97
C LEU A 76 0.19 10.44 -11.84
N LEU A 77 0.04 9.50 -12.78
CA LEU A 77 -1.09 9.44 -13.71
C LEU A 77 -1.52 7.99 -13.98
N LEU A 78 -2.78 7.83 -14.40
CA LEU A 78 -3.39 6.58 -14.84
C LEU A 78 -3.40 6.49 -16.38
N PRO A 79 -3.44 5.28 -16.96
CA PRO A 79 -3.69 5.12 -18.39
C PRO A 79 -5.07 5.68 -18.76
N ALA A 80 -5.17 6.49 -19.82
CA ALA A 80 -6.47 6.85 -20.39
C ALA A 80 -6.86 5.83 -21.46
N TYR A 81 -8.09 5.33 -21.39
CA TYR A 81 -8.58 4.31 -22.30
C TYR A 81 -10.10 4.44 -22.54
N ALA A 82 -10.55 3.90 -23.68
CA ALA A 82 -11.95 3.65 -23.93
C ALA A 82 -12.27 2.19 -23.58
N ARG A 83 -13.12 1.99 -22.57
CA ARG A 83 -13.59 0.67 -22.14
C ARG A 83 -14.63 0.12 -23.12
N GLU A 84 -14.49 -1.14 -23.52
CA GLU A 84 -15.54 -1.86 -24.25
C GLU A 84 -16.67 -2.28 -23.32
N ARG A 85 -17.87 -2.51 -23.86
CA ARG A 85 -19.09 -2.80 -23.09
C ARG A 85 -18.92 -3.96 -22.10
N ASP A 86 -18.24 -5.02 -22.53
CA ASP A 86 -18.11 -6.28 -21.78
C ASP A 86 -16.71 -6.43 -21.15
N ALA A 87 -15.96 -5.33 -20.98
CA ALA A 87 -14.63 -5.39 -20.39
C ALA A 87 -14.67 -5.89 -18.94
N PRO A 88 -13.80 -6.85 -18.55
CA PRO A 88 -13.77 -7.34 -17.19
C PRO A 88 -13.29 -6.25 -16.24
N MET A 89 -13.65 -6.43 -14.96
CA MET A 89 -13.05 -5.65 -13.90
C MET A 89 -11.54 -5.91 -13.85
N LEU A 90 -10.77 -4.85 -13.68
CA LEU A 90 -9.33 -4.97 -13.50
C LEU A 90 -9.01 -5.54 -12.09
N PRO A 91 -8.06 -6.48 -11.96
CA PRO A 91 -7.58 -6.95 -10.66
C PRO A 91 -7.04 -5.82 -9.77
N LEU A 92 -6.78 -6.12 -8.49
CA LEU A 92 -6.23 -5.14 -7.55
C LEU A 92 -4.73 -4.90 -7.78
N PHE A 93 -4.40 -4.16 -8.84
CA PHE A 93 -3.04 -3.70 -9.15
C PHE A 93 -2.93 -2.17 -9.23
N GLY A 94 -1.70 -1.67 -9.18
CA GLY A 94 -1.38 -0.26 -9.29
C GLY A 94 -1.15 0.18 -10.72
N TYR A 95 -2.23 0.44 -11.48
CA TYR A 95 -2.16 0.84 -12.89
C TYR A 95 -1.54 2.23 -13.09
N THR A 96 -0.30 2.30 -13.56
CA THR A 96 0.40 3.56 -13.88
C THR A 96 0.45 3.78 -15.39
N PHE A 97 0.25 5.02 -15.83
CA PHE A 97 0.41 5.40 -17.24
C PHE A 97 1.82 5.08 -17.75
N ALA A 98 1.89 4.55 -18.97
CA ALA A 98 3.15 4.30 -19.67
C ALA A 98 3.07 4.76 -21.14
N CYS A 99 4.20 5.20 -21.68
CA CYS A 99 4.37 5.65 -23.05
C CYS A 99 5.78 5.32 -23.56
N SER A 100 6.05 5.55 -24.84
CA SER A 100 7.40 5.46 -25.38
C SER A 100 8.03 6.83 -25.62
N ILE A 101 9.34 6.94 -25.39
CA ILE A 101 10.16 8.07 -25.84
C ILE A 101 11.40 7.46 -26.51
N GLY A 102 11.49 7.61 -27.83
CA GLY A 102 12.38 6.76 -28.63
C GLY A 102 11.96 5.30 -28.49
N ASP A 103 12.93 4.43 -28.23
CA ASP A 103 12.73 2.99 -28.06
C ASP A 103 12.65 2.56 -26.58
N GLN A 104 12.43 3.51 -25.66
CA GLN A 104 12.39 3.27 -24.22
C GLN A 104 10.99 3.48 -23.63
N LEU A 105 10.64 2.66 -22.64
CA LEU A 105 9.42 2.81 -21.85
C LEU A 105 9.58 3.92 -20.81
N TYR A 106 8.64 4.85 -20.79
CA TYR A 106 8.52 5.92 -19.81
C TYR A 106 7.20 5.81 -19.07
N VAL A 107 7.21 6.17 -17.78
CA VAL A 107 6.09 5.98 -16.86
C VAL A 107 5.76 7.28 -16.16
N ALA A 108 4.49 7.50 -15.83
CA ALA A 108 4.07 8.65 -15.05
C ALA A 108 4.26 8.40 -13.55
N ALA A 109 5.50 8.59 -13.08
CA ALA A 109 5.89 8.32 -11.70
C ALA A 109 6.94 9.33 -11.22
N MET A 110 7.06 9.46 -9.90
CA MET A 110 8.22 10.09 -9.27
C MET A 110 8.76 9.17 -8.17
N ARG A 111 10.07 9.18 -7.97
CA ARG A 111 10.68 8.52 -6.81
C ARG A 111 10.39 9.37 -5.57
N THR A 112 9.78 8.77 -4.56
CA THR A 112 9.45 9.45 -3.30
C THR A 112 10.24 8.90 -2.12
N ASP A 113 10.91 7.76 -2.28
CA ASP A 113 11.79 7.22 -1.24
C ASP A 113 12.86 6.28 -1.81
N GLU A 114 13.90 6.07 -1.02
CA GLU A 114 14.95 5.09 -1.28
C GLU A 114 15.05 4.15 -0.07
N GLY A 115 15.17 2.84 -0.28
CA GLY A 115 15.27 1.89 0.84
C GLY A 115 15.97 0.62 0.40
N ASP A 116 17.15 0.37 0.98
CA ASP A 116 17.98 -0.79 0.64
C ASP A 116 17.36 -2.13 1.03
N ASP A 117 16.55 -2.13 2.10
CA ASP A 117 15.82 -3.32 2.59
C ASP A 117 14.65 -3.75 1.70
N TRP A 118 14.25 -2.88 0.77
CA TRP A 118 13.12 -3.08 -0.15
C TRP A 118 13.55 -3.21 -1.61
N GLN A 119 14.86 -3.23 -1.88
CA GLN A 119 15.38 -3.61 -3.19
C GLN A 119 15.22 -5.13 -3.38
N PRO A 120 14.82 -5.62 -4.56
CA PRO A 120 14.87 -7.04 -4.89
C PRO A 120 16.32 -7.55 -4.77
N ARG A 121 16.70 -8.06 -3.59
CA ARG A 121 17.99 -8.74 -3.44
C ARG A 121 17.92 -10.06 -4.17
N ARG A 122 18.93 -10.34 -4.98
CA ARG A 122 19.19 -11.67 -5.53
C ARG A 122 19.59 -12.58 -4.37
N PHE A 123 18.63 -13.30 -3.81
CA PHE A 123 18.92 -14.39 -2.89
C PHE A 123 19.73 -15.47 -3.60
N ALA A 124 20.56 -16.19 -2.86
CA ALA A 124 21.06 -17.45 -3.39
C ALA A 124 19.86 -18.37 -3.63
N ALA A 125 19.89 -19.15 -4.72
CA ALA A 125 18.81 -20.08 -5.03
C ALA A 125 18.58 -21.01 -3.81
N GLY A 126 17.35 -21.02 -3.28
CA GLY A 126 16.97 -21.84 -2.13
C GLY A 126 17.14 -21.21 -0.74
N GLU A 127 17.81 -20.06 -0.60
CA GLU A 127 18.11 -19.44 0.70
C GLU A 127 16.85 -19.14 1.54
N LEU A 128 15.82 -18.58 0.91
CA LEU A 128 14.54 -18.30 1.55
C LEU A 128 13.84 -19.60 1.96
N GLU A 129 13.85 -20.61 1.11
CA GLU A 129 13.17 -21.89 1.35
C GLU A 129 13.80 -22.67 2.51
N GLU A 130 15.13 -22.72 2.56
CA GLU A 130 15.87 -23.32 3.67
C GLU A 130 15.58 -22.58 5.00
N SER A 131 15.51 -21.24 4.94
CA SER A 131 15.20 -20.42 6.11
C SER A 131 13.78 -20.63 6.61
N ILE A 132 12.80 -20.73 5.70
CA ILE A 132 11.42 -21.08 6.03
C ILE A 132 11.35 -22.47 6.69
N ALA A 133 11.94 -23.49 6.04
CA ALA A 133 11.92 -24.86 6.54
C ALA A 133 12.54 -24.97 7.94
N ARG A 134 13.69 -24.34 8.16
CA ARG A 134 14.39 -24.30 9.45
C ARG A 134 13.57 -23.65 10.56
N ARG A 135 12.90 -22.53 10.27
CA ARG A 135 12.08 -21.81 11.27
C ARG A 135 10.82 -22.58 11.62
N LEU A 136 10.15 -23.16 10.63
CA LEU A 136 8.97 -24.01 10.84
C LEU A 136 9.32 -25.29 11.63
N ALA A 137 10.46 -25.92 11.37
CA ALA A 137 10.90 -27.10 12.12
C ALA A 137 11.11 -26.82 13.62
N ARG A 138 11.52 -25.59 13.98
CA ARG A 138 11.72 -25.18 15.39
C ARG A 138 10.42 -24.82 16.11
N ALA A 139 9.37 -24.45 15.37
CA ALA A 139 8.09 -24.03 15.93
C ALA A 139 6.93 -24.51 15.03
N PRO A 140 6.72 -25.84 14.91
CA PRO A 140 5.80 -26.41 13.93
C PRO A 140 4.34 -26.06 14.18
N THR A 141 3.99 -25.69 15.42
CA THR A 141 2.64 -25.30 15.85
C THR A 141 2.41 -23.79 15.80
N SER A 142 3.38 -23.01 15.32
CA SER A 142 3.26 -21.55 15.19
C SER A 142 2.34 -21.18 14.02
N GLY A 143 1.12 -20.74 14.33
CA GLY A 143 0.18 -20.23 13.34
C GLY A 143 0.68 -18.95 12.65
N VAL A 144 1.45 -18.12 13.37
CA VAL A 144 2.13 -16.95 12.82
C VAL A 144 3.12 -17.37 11.73
N LEU A 145 4.05 -18.27 12.04
CA LEU A 145 5.08 -18.68 11.07
C LEU A 145 4.48 -19.45 9.88
N GLN A 146 3.44 -20.26 10.10
CA GLN A 146 2.73 -20.94 9.01
C GLN A 146 2.12 -19.94 8.02
N GLN A 147 1.41 -18.93 8.53
CA GLN A 147 0.85 -17.88 7.68
C GLN A 147 1.96 -17.09 6.97
N LEU A 148 3.03 -16.72 7.68
CA LEU A 148 4.12 -15.94 7.09
C LEU A 148 4.89 -16.72 6.04
N ALA A 149 4.98 -18.06 6.16
CA ALA A 149 5.57 -18.91 5.14
C ALA A 149 4.74 -18.86 3.84
N LEU A 150 3.41 -18.94 3.95
CA LEU A 150 2.49 -18.74 2.81
C LEU A 150 2.70 -17.35 2.20
N CYS A 151 2.68 -16.28 3.01
CA CYS A 151 2.88 -14.91 2.53
C CYS A 151 4.24 -14.70 1.85
N SER A 152 5.28 -15.37 2.34
CA SER A 152 6.63 -15.27 1.78
C SER A 152 6.75 -15.91 0.41
N ARG A 153 6.06 -17.03 0.19
CA ARG A 153 6.11 -17.84 -1.04
C ARG A 153 5.12 -17.38 -2.08
N GLU A 154 3.84 -17.28 -1.70
CA GLU A 154 2.74 -17.05 -2.65
C GLU A 154 2.56 -15.57 -2.98
N TYR A 155 2.83 -14.68 -2.02
CA TYR A 155 2.60 -13.24 -2.20
C TYR A 155 3.90 -12.44 -2.32
N ALA A 156 5.05 -13.11 -2.22
CA ALA A 156 6.37 -12.50 -2.19
C ALA A 156 6.47 -11.33 -1.18
N CYS A 157 5.78 -11.44 -0.04
CA CYS A 157 5.70 -10.37 0.95
C CYS A 157 7.07 -10.17 1.64
N PHE A 158 7.76 -9.07 1.34
CA PHE A 158 9.07 -8.77 1.91
C PHE A 158 9.08 -8.75 3.44
N THR A 159 8.06 -8.15 4.09
CA THR A 159 7.95 -8.12 5.55
C THR A 159 7.76 -9.52 6.15
N ALA A 160 7.13 -10.45 5.42
CA ALA A 160 7.03 -11.85 5.83
C ALA A 160 8.36 -12.58 5.64
N GLN A 161 9.03 -12.40 4.49
CA GLN A 161 10.33 -12.99 4.20
C GLN A 161 11.38 -12.57 5.23
N ASN A 162 11.35 -11.32 5.68
CA ASN A 162 12.21 -10.77 6.72
C ASN A 162 12.14 -11.51 8.06
N VAL A 163 11.03 -12.18 8.38
CA VAL A 163 10.91 -13.03 9.59
C VAL A 163 11.77 -14.30 9.49
N PHE A 164 11.97 -14.80 8.29
CA PHE A 164 12.78 -16.00 8.03
C PHE A 164 14.24 -15.66 7.74
N LEU A 165 14.46 -14.52 7.08
CA LEU A 165 15.78 -14.00 6.73
C LEU A 165 16.43 -13.21 7.88
N GLU A 166 15.70 -12.96 8.96
CA GLU A 166 16.19 -12.32 10.18
C GLU A 166 16.82 -10.94 9.88
N ARG A 167 16.04 -10.05 9.24
CA ARG A 167 16.47 -8.69 8.86
C ARG A 167 15.31 -7.69 8.85
N GLY A 168 15.60 -6.39 8.93
CA GLY A 168 14.62 -5.32 8.74
C GLY A 168 13.37 -5.43 9.64
N GLU A 169 12.21 -5.16 9.04
CA GLU A 169 10.88 -5.21 9.69
C GLU A 169 10.28 -6.62 9.63
N ALA A 170 9.94 -7.20 10.78
CA ALA A 170 9.27 -8.49 10.93
C ALA A 170 7.75 -8.34 11.07
N ALA A 171 7.02 -9.14 10.31
CA ALA A 171 5.56 -9.20 10.32
C ALA A 171 4.99 -9.99 11.51
N LEU A 172 3.92 -9.48 12.12
CA LEU A 172 3.14 -10.14 13.18
C LEU A 172 1.63 -10.06 12.86
N PRO A 173 1.10 -10.94 11.98
CA PRO A 173 -0.33 -10.99 11.70
C PRO A 173 -1.11 -11.37 12.96
N VAL A 174 -2.26 -10.74 13.24
CA VAL A 174 -2.98 -10.94 14.51
C VAL A 174 -4.50 -11.12 14.41
N SER A 175 -5.16 -10.49 13.45
CA SER A 175 -6.62 -10.36 13.39
C SER A 175 -7.22 -11.00 12.13
N PRO A 176 -8.05 -12.05 12.26
CA PRO A 176 -8.79 -12.61 11.13
C PRO A 176 -10.04 -11.79 10.75
N ARG A 177 -10.38 -10.73 11.50
CA ARG A 177 -11.61 -9.95 11.31
C ARG A 177 -11.29 -8.48 11.08
N CYS A 178 -12.15 -7.80 10.32
CA CYS A 178 -12.05 -6.36 10.08
C CYS A 178 -13.41 -5.69 10.29
N ASN A 179 -13.40 -4.45 10.77
CA ASN A 179 -14.57 -3.59 10.86
C ASN A 179 -14.72 -2.66 9.65
N ALA A 180 -13.85 -2.77 8.64
CA ALA A 180 -13.99 -2.12 7.34
C ALA A 180 -14.41 -3.13 6.27
N ARG A 181 -15.11 -2.67 5.23
CA ARG A 181 -15.42 -3.44 4.02
C ARG A 181 -14.84 -2.73 2.80
N CYS A 182 -13.52 -2.58 2.79
CA CYS A 182 -12.84 -1.82 1.75
C CYS A 182 -13.20 -2.37 0.37
N ILE A 183 -13.62 -1.52 -0.57
CA ILE A 183 -13.97 -1.96 -1.94
C ILE A 183 -12.78 -2.57 -2.72
N GLY A 184 -11.55 -2.27 -2.27
CA GLY A 184 -10.30 -2.85 -2.77
C GLY A 184 -9.53 -3.58 -1.67
N CYS A 185 -10.21 -4.31 -0.77
CA CYS A 185 -9.52 -5.07 0.27
C CYS A 185 -8.64 -6.17 -0.36
N ILE A 186 -7.36 -6.20 0.01
CA ILE A 186 -6.39 -7.14 -0.57
C ILE A 186 -6.47 -8.56 0.02
N SER A 187 -7.13 -8.73 1.17
CA SER A 187 -7.22 -10.03 1.86
C SER A 187 -8.63 -10.61 1.94
N GLU A 188 -9.66 -9.79 1.74
CA GLU A 188 -11.07 -10.23 1.85
C GLU A 188 -12.00 -9.30 1.07
N LEU A 189 -12.24 -9.65 -0.20
CA LEU A 189 -13.29 -9.07 -1.02
C LEU A 189 -14.63 -9.78 -0.81
N GLU A 190 -15.72 -9.05 -1.00
CA GLU A 190 -17.07 -9.64 -1.00
C GLU A 190 -17.20 -10.69 -2.12
N PRO A 191 -17.99 -11.76 -1.95
CA PRO A 191 -18.12 -12.84 -2.93
C PRO A 191 -18.56 -12.38 -4.33
N ASP A 192 -19.28 -11.26 -4.43
CA ASP A 192 -19.78 -10.67 -5.67
C ASP A 192 -18.83 -9.60 -6.26
N ALA A 193 -17.62 -9.46 -5.73
CA ALA A 193 -16.67 -8.43 -6.17
C ALA A 193 -16.14 -8.62 -7.61
N GLY A 194 -16.38 -9.78 -8.24
CA GLY A 194 -16.02 -10.07 -9.63
C GLY A 194 -14.53 -10.37 -9.88
N ILE A 195 -13.70 -10.29 -8.84
CA ILE A 195 -12.26 -10.63 -8.87
C ILE A 195 -11.85 -11.28 -7.54
N PRO A 196 -10.83 -12.15 -7.53
CA PRO A 196 -10.31 -12.71 -6.28
C PRO A 196 -9.53 -11.67 -5.47
N SER A 197 -9.43 -11.89 -4.17
CA SER A 197 -8.47 -11.15 -3.34
C SER A 197 -7.04 -11.58 -3.71
N PRO A 198 -6.08 -10.65 -3.83
CA PRO A 198 -4.69 -10.99 -4.18
C PRO A 198 -3.97 -11.77 -3.07
N GLN A 199 -4.46 -11.73 -1.83
CA GLN A 199 -3.90 -12.46 -0.69
C GLN A 199 -5.03 -13.14 0.10
N ALA A 200 -4.71 -14.23 0.79
CA ALA A 200 -5.65 -14.89 1.69
C ALA A 200 -5.59 -14.24 3.09
N ARG A 201 -6.76 -13.95 3.67
CA ARG A 201 -6.85 -13.53 5.06
C ARG A 201 -6.48 -14.67 6.01
N ILE A 202 -5.76 -14.33 7.09
CA ILE A 202 -5.51 -15.27 8.19
C ILE A 202 -6.86 -15.78 8.71
N VAL A 203 -6.98 -17.10 8.85
CA VAL A 203 -8.25 -17.72 9.26
C VAL A 203 -8.37 -17.78 10.78
N GLN A 204 -7.24 -18.01 11.45
CA GLN A 204 -7.18 -18.22 12.90
C GLN A 204 -6.56 -17.02 13.59
N GLU A 205 -7.04 -16.80 14.82
CA GLU A 205 -6.45 -15.83 15.72
C GLU A 205 -5.09 -16.31 16.20
N THR A 206 -4.06 -15.48 16.07
CA THR A 206 -2.73 -15.83 16.56
C THR A 206 -2.67 -15.67 18.09
N THR A 207 -1.91 -16.56 18.74
CA THR A 207 -1.77 -16.54 20.20
C THR A 207 -0.72 -15.52 20.66
N VAL A 208 -0.88 -15.01 21.88
CA VAL A 208 0.10 -14.12 22.51
C VAL A 208 1.49 -14.79 22.57
N THR A 209 1.54 -16.07 22.94
CA THR A 209 2.79 -16.84 23.02
C THR A 209 3.53 -16.87 21.69
N ASP A 210 2.80 -17.11 20.59
CA ASP A 210 3.37 -17.20 19.26
C ASP A 210 3.89 -15.84 18.76
N LEU A 211 3.07 -14.79 18.92
CA LEU A 211 3.45 -13.41 18.61
C LEU A 211 4.72 -12.99 19.36
N THR A 212 4.77 -13.24 20.67
CA THR A 212 5.92 -12.94 21.52
C THR A 212 7.16 -13.73 21.08
N ALA A 213 7.02 -15.02 20.77
CA ALA A 213 8.14 -15.87 20.38
C ALA A 213 8.78 -15.40 19.06
N VAL A 214 7.96 -15.09 18.05
CA VAL A 214 8.42 -14.57 16.77
C VAL A 214 9.12 -13.22 16.94
N ALA A 215 8.49 -12.29 17.67
CA ALA A 215 9.04 -10.97 17.92
C ALA A 215 10.39 -11.01 18.67
N VAL A 216 10.46 -11.76 19.78
CA VAL A 216 11.70 -11.83 20.57
C VAL A 216 12.83 -12.47 19.77
N HIS A 217 12.55 -13.56 19.04
CA HIS A 217 13.55 -14.19 18.18
C HIS A 217 14.15 -13.20 17.17
N HIS A 218 13.30 -12.35 16.57
CA HIS A 218 13.73 -11.34 15.60
C HIS A 218 14.58 -10.25 16.27
N LEU A 219 14.08 -9.66 17.36
CA LEU A 219 14.76 -8.58 18.09
C LEU A 219 16.06 -9.02 18.78
N GLU A 220 16.31 -10.33 18.93
CA GLU A 220 17.59 -10.88 19.37
C GLU A 220 18.66 -10.88 18.28
N ARG A 221 18.27 -10.87 17.00
CA ARG A 221 19.17 -11.08 15.86
C ARG A 221 19.32 -9.85 14.99
N VAL A 222 18.28 -9.04 14.91
CA VAL A 222 18.26 -7.82 14.12
C VAL A 222 18.49 -6.64 15.06
N GLN A 223 19.71 -6.12 15.03
CA GLN A 223 20.02 -4.86 15.69
C GLN A 223 19.12 -3.76 15.12
N ASP A 224 18.54 -2.94 16.00
CA ASP A 224 17.55 -1.91 15.65
C ASP A 224 16.30 -2.46 14.91
N GLY A 225 16.03 -3.77 15.06
CA GLY A 225 14.92 -4.45 14.42
C GLY A 225 13.56 -3.86 14.77
N ILE A 226 12.65 -3.94 13.80
CA ILE A 226 11.25 -3.55 13.94
C ILE A 226 10.40 -4.82 13.92
N VAL A 227 9.44 -4.92 14.83
CA VAL A 227 8.35 -5.90 14.76
C VAL A 227 7.02 -5.16 14.60
N SER A 228 6.20 -5.61 13.65
CA SER A 228 4.99 -4.89 13.25
C SER A 228 3.76 -5.77 13.31
N PHE A 229 2.83 -5.42 14.20
CA PHE A 229 1.46 -5.92 14.14
C PHE A 229 0.72 -5.30 12.95
N GLY A 230 -0.22 -6.03 12.35
CA GLY A 230 -0.99 -5.51 11.22
C GLY A 230 -0.32 -5.73 9.87
N GLN A 231 -0.81 -6.67 9.09
CA GLN A 231 -0.21 -7.10 7.83
C GLN A 231 -1.25 -7.20 6.71
N GLY A 232 -0.80 -7.17 5.45
CA GLY A 232 -1.70 -7.22 4.29
C GLY A 232 -2.59 -8.47 4.24
N CYS A 233 -2.15 -9.57 4.87
CA CYS A 233 -2.87 -10.83 4.97
C CYS A 233 -3.87 -10.90 6.14
N GLU A 234 -4.16 -9.80 6.85
CA GLU A 234 -5.07 -9.82 8.00
C GLU A 234 -6.22 -8.79 7.85
N GLY A 235 -7.10 -8.75 8.85
CA GLY A 235 -8.15 -7.74 9.02
C GLY A 235 -7.68 -6.49 9.78
N GLU A 236 -8.44 -6.08 10.80
CA GLU A 236 -8.12 -4.91 11.63
C GLU A 236 -7.51 -5.35 12.98
N PRO A 237 -6.22 -5.05 13.23
CA PRO A 237 -5.52 -5.43 14.46
C PRO A 237 -6.12 -4.87 15.75
N LEU A 238 -6.69 -3.67 15.75
CA LEU A 238 -7.27 -3.07 16.96
C LEU A 238 -8.46 -3.87 17.52
N LEU A 239 -9.06 -4.77 16.74
CA LEU A 239 -10.05 -5.74 17.25
C LEU A 239 -9.43 -6.81 18.17
N ARG A 240 -8.10 -6.89 18.21
CA ARG A 240 -7.28 -7.82 19.00
C ARG A 240 -6.37 -7.09 19.99
N SER A 241 -6.68 -5.85 20.34
CA SER A 241 -5.86 -4.98 21.21
C SER A 241 -5.43 -5.63 22.53
N ILE A 242 -6.28 -6.45 23.15
CA ILE A 242 -5.94 -7.16 24.40
C ILE A 242 -4.81 -8.17 24.17
N ALA A 243 -4.86 -8.93 23.07
CA ALA A 243 -3.80 -9.88 22.73
C ALA A 243 -2.51 -9.14 22.34
N ILE A 244 -2.64 -8.06 21.55
CA ILE A 244 -1.51 -7.20 21.17
C ILE A 244 -0.84 -6.62 22.42
N ALA A 245 -1.59 -5.97 23.32
CA ALA A 245 -1.05 -5.37 24.54
C ALA A 245 -0.30 -6.39 25.40
N ARG A 246 -0.87 -7.59 25.61
CA ARG A 246 -0.20 -8.68 26.34
C ARG A 246 1.09 -9.14 25.64
N ALA A 247 1.09 -9.21 24.31
CA ALA A 247 2.30 -9.55 23.56
C ALA A 247 3.36 -8.46 23.70
N ILE A 248 2.98 -7.18 23.60
CA ILE A 248 3.89 -6.04 23.81
C ILE A 248 4.54 -6.10 25.19
N GLU A 249 3.76 -6.30 26.25
CA GLU A 249 4.27 -6.43 27.63
C GLU A 249 5.28 -7.58 27.75
N GLN A 250 4.98 -8.75 27.17
CA GLN A 250 5.89 -9.90 27.21
C GLN A 250 7.15 -9.68 26.38
N ILE A 251 7.04 -9.03 25.22
CA ILE A 251 8.17 -8.67 24.38
C ILE A 251 9.07 -7.71 25.15
N ARG A 252 8.52 -6.64 25.75
CA ARG A 252 9.30 -5.64 26.52
C ARG A 252 10.03 -6.21 27.71
N ARG A 253 9.41 -7.16 28.42
CA ARG A 253 10.06 -7.85 29.54
C ARG A 253 11.29 -8.66 29.11
N ARG A 254 11.32 -9.17 27.88
CA ARG A 254 12.43 -9.98 27.35
C ARG A 254 13.44 -9.16 26.55
N ARG A 255 12.96 -8.15 25.82
CA ARG A 255 13.70 -7.25 24.93
C ARG A 255 13.22 -5.82 25.18
N PRO A 256 13.87 -5.07 26.09
CA PRO A 256 13.50 -3.68 26.35
C PRO A 256 13.76 -2.79 25.13
N ASN A 257 14.77 -3.13 24.33
CA ASN A 257 15.18 -2.41 23.12
C ASN A 257 14.51 -3.00 21.86
N GLY A 258 14.40 -2.18 20.80
CA GLY A 258 13.77 -2.55 19.53
C GLY A 258 12.41 -1.89 19.33
N THR A 259 12.01 -1.72 18.07
CA THR A 259 10.80 -0.97 17.73
C THR A 259 9.61 -1.91 17.61
N ILE A 260 8.54 -1.59 18.33
CA ILE A 260 7.23 -2.24 18.15
C ILE A 260 6.31 -1.26 17.45
N ASN A 261 5.86 -1.65 16.26
CA ASN A 261 4.96 -0.89 15.41
C ASN A 261 3.59 -1.58 15.28
N LEU A 262 2.56 -0.78 15.03
CA LEU A 262 1.21 -1.25 14.74
C LEU A 262 0.71 -0.62 13.44
N ASN A 263 0.42 -1.43 12.43
CA ASN A 263 -0.31 -1.01 11.24
C ASN A 263 -1.81 -1.20 11.50
N THR A 264 -2.63 -0.18 11.25
CA THR A 264 -4.08 -0.23 11.55
C THR A 264 -4.87 0.72 10.64
N ASN A 265 -6.17 0.52 10.52
CA ASN A 265 -7.08 1.52 9.97
C ASN A 265 -7.39 2.67 10.96
N GLY A 266 -6.97 2.57 12.23
CA GLY A 266 -7.16 3.61 13.25
C GLY A 266 -8.59 3.74 13.78
N SER A 267 -9.45 2.76 13.52
CA SER A 267 -10.89 2.83 13.81
C SER A 267 -11.27 2.87 15.30
N ARG A 268 -10.35 2.62 16.23
CA ARG A 268 -10.67 2.45 17.66
C ARG A 268 -9.63 3.14 18.58
N PRO A 269 -9.78 4.44 18.87
CA PRO A 269 -8.85 5.21 19.69
C PRO A 269 -8.55 4.57 21.07
N GLU A 270 -9.57 4.09 21.77
CA GLU A 270 -9.40 3.47 23.09
C GLU A 270 -8.64 2.14 23.04
N GLU A 271 -8.79 1.37 21.96
CA GLU A 271 -8.00 0.16 21.76
C GLU A 271 -6.55 0.47 21.39
N LEU A 272 -6.32 1.56 20.65
CA LEU A 272 -4.97 2.06 20.38
C LEU A 272 -4.31 2.55 21.67
N ARG A 273 -5.04 3.26 22.54
CA ARG A 273 -4.57 3.70 23.87
C ARG A 273 -4.05 2.52 24.68
N ARG A 274 -4.79 1.40 24.71
CA ARG A 274 -4.36 0.17 25.38
C ARG A 274 -3.00 -0.33 24.87
N CYS A 275 -2.80 -0.36 23.56
CA CYS A 275 -1.53 -0.79 22.97
C CYS A 275 -0.39 0.20 23.28
N ILE A 276 -0.68 1.50 23.28
CA ILE A 276 0.27 2.56 23.68
C ILE A 276 0.71 2.36 25.13
N ASP A 277 -0.24 2.18 26.05
CA ASP A 277 0.04 2.02 27.48
C ASP A 277 0.86 0.73 27.76
N ALA A 278 0.73 -0.29 26.92
CA ALA A 278 1.54 -1.50 26.98
C ALA A 278 3.00 -1.32 26.50
N GLY A 279 3.33 -0.23 25.80
CA GLY A 279 4.68 0.09 25.33
C GLY A 279 4.90 0.05 23.81
N LEU A 280 3.85 0.33 23.02
CA LEU A 280 3.95 0.55 21.56
C LEU A 280 4.80 1.81 21.26
N ASN A 281 5.70 1.74 20.26
CA ASN A 281 6.55 2.89 19.89
C ASN A 281 6.06 3.66 18.66
N ALA A 282 5.50 2.93 17.71
CA ALA A 282 5.16 3.47 16.41
C ALA A 282 3.79 2.97 15.96
N VAL A 283 3.10 3.79 15.19
CA VAL A 283 1.83 3.41 14.58
C VAL A 283 1.78 3.92 13.15
N ARG A 284 1.31 3.06 12.25
CA ARG A 284 1.04 3.37 10.86
C ARG A 284 -0.46 3.29 10.62
N ILE A 285 -1.11 4.44 10.42
CA ILE A 285 -2.56 4.55 10.29
C ILE A 285 -2.92 4.72 8.81
N SER A 286 -3.74 3.82 8.28
CA SER A 286 -4.12 3.80 6.86
C SER A 286 -5.40 4.59 6.57
N LEU A 287 -5.37 5.39 5.51
CA LEU A 287 -6.52 6.11 4.98
C LEU A 287 -6.36 6.38 3.48
N ASN A 288 -7.46 6.55 2.77
CA ASN A 288 -7.47 6.93 1.35
C ASN A 288 -7.79 8.41 1.15
N SER A 289 -8.35 9.08 2.17
CA SER A 289 -8.80 10.46 2.07
C SER A 289 -8.99 11.09 3.46
N PHE A 290 -8.78 12.40 3.53
CA PHE A 290 -9.09 13.32 4.64
C PHE A 290 -10.51 13.91 4.53
N ARG A 291 -11.26 13.54 3.49
CA ARG A 291 -12.66 13.93 3.29
C ARG A 291 -13.60 12.78 3.71
N PRO A 292 -14.51 13.00 4.67
CA PRO A 292 -15.35 11.93 5.22
C PRO A 292 -16.12 11.10 4.18
N ALA A 293 -16.66 11.75 3.15
CA ALA A 293 -17.44 11.05 2.11
C ALA A 293 -16.56 10.12 1.25
N ALA A 294 -15.40 10.59 0.78
CA ALA A 294 -14.47 9.79 -0.01
C ALA A 294 -13.81 8.68 0.83
N TYR A 295 -13.54 8.95 2.11
CA TYR A 295 -13.10 7.95 3.06
C TYR A 295 -14.14 6.82 3.21
N ALA A 296 -15.39 7.18 3.52
CA ALA A 296 -16.46 6.22 3.76
C ALA A 296 -16.84 5.41 2.52
N ALA A 297 -16.76 6.02 1.32
CA ALA A 297 -17.02 5.34 0.06
C ALA A 297 -16.04 4.19 -0.21
N TYR A 298 -14.76 4.36 0.13
CA TYR A 298 -13.75 3.32 -0.02
C TYR A 298 -13.76 2.32 1.15
N TYR A 299 -13.58 2.77 2.40
CA TYR A 299 -13.43 1.89 3.57
C TYR A 299 -14.73 1.21 4.00
N ARG A 300 -15.89 1.80 3.67
CA ARG A 300 -17.24 1.34 4.09
C ARG A 300 -17.26 0.91 5.57
N PRO A 301 -16.92 1.82 6.48
CA PRO A 301 -16.65 1.50 7.88
C PRO A 301 -17.91 0.98 8.59
N ARG A 302 -17.73 0.08 9.57
CA ARG A 302 -18.78 -0.44 10.46
C ARG A 302 -18.49 -0.01 11.89
N GLY A 303 -19.30 0.91 12.43
CA GLY A 303 -19.19 1.38 13.82
C GLY A 303 -18.05 2.37 14.07
N TYR A 304 -17.56 3.05 13.03
CA TYR A 304 -16.60 4.16 13.10
C TYR A 304 -16.67 5.01 11.82
N GLY A 305 -15.97 6.13 11.79
CA GLY A 305 -15.77 6.97 10.61
C GLY A 305 -14.37 7.60 10.60
N LEU A 306 -14.16 8.55 9.69
CA LEU A 306 -12.88 9.26 9.59
C LEU A 306 -12.53 10.01 10.89
N ALA A 307 -13.53 10.46 11.66
CA ALA A 307 -13.32 11.17 12.92
C ALA A 307 -12.51 10.33 13.92
N GLU A 308 -12.88 9.06 14.15
CA GLU A 308 -12.18 8.15 15.05
C GLU A 308 -10.76 7.82 14.53
N VAL A 309 -10.58 7.75 13.21
CA VAL A 309 -9.26 7.54 12.60
C VAL A 309 -8.34 8.72 12.91
N LEU A 310 -8.81 9.95 12.70
CA LEU A 310 -8.03 11.15 12.99
C LEU A 310 -7.83 11.36 14.50
N GLU A 311 -8.78 10.92 15.34
CA GLU A 311 -8.60 10.88 16.79
C GLU A 311 -7.48 9.91 17.20
N SER A 312 -7.42 8.72 16.61
CA SER A 312 -6.31 7.78 16.82
C SER A 312 -4.95 8.37 16.45
N VAL A 313 -4.89 9.13 15.35
CA VAL A 313 -3.67 9.85 14.94
C VAL A 313 -3.28 10.89 16.00
N ARG A 314 -4.22 11.76 16.41
CA ARG A 314 -3.97 12.78 17.45
C ARG A 314 -3.55 12.16 18.77
N LEU A 315 -4.19 11.07 19.18
CA LEU A 315 -3.84 10.31 20.37
C LEU A 315 -2.38 9.84 20.32
N ALA A 316 -1.97 9.18 19.23
CA ALA A 316 -0.62 8.65 19.11
C ALA A 316 0.44 9.78 19.07
N VAL A 317 0.17 10.87 18.35
CA VAL A 317 1.05 12.06 18.34
C VAL A 317 1.15 12.67 19.74
N GLY A 318 0.02 12.87 20.44
CA GLY A 318 -0.02 13.40 21.81
C GLY A 318 0.69 12.51 22.83
N ARG A 319 0.75 11.20 22.59
CA ARG A 319 1.51 10.22 23.38
C ARG A 319 2.96 10.05 22.90
N ARG A 320 3.41 10.89 21.95
CA ARG A 320 4.78 10.94 21.41
C ARG A 320 5.25 9.66 20.73
N LEU A 321 4.31 8.90 20.15
CA LEU A 321 4.68 7.79 19.26
C LEU A 321 5.22 8.34 17.94
N ARG A 322 6.01 7.52 17.24
CA ARG A 322 6.31 7.77 15.83
C ARG A 322 5.07 7.43 15.00
N VAL A 323 4.39 8.45 14.49
CA VAL A 323 3.17 8.28 13.69
C VAL A 323 3.49 8.41 12.20
N SER A 324 3.09 7.41 11.42
CA SER A 324 3.10 7.47 9.96
C SER A 324 1.69 7.33 9.40
N LEU A 325 1.31 8.15 8.43
CA LEU A 325 0.05 7.98 7.71
C LEU A 325 0.32 7.14 6.46
N ASN A 326 -0.32 5.99 6.35
CA ASN A 326 -0.28 5.15 5.15
C ASN A 326 -1.38 5.61 4.18
N LEU A 327 -1.05 6.61 3.37
CA LEU A 327 -1.97 7.27 2.46
C LEU A 327 -2.09 6.47 1.16
N LEU A 328 -3.28 5.91 0.91
CA LEU A 328 -3.59 5.21 -0.33
C LEU A 328 -3.84 6.24 -1.45
N THR A 329 -2.82 6.48 -2.24
CA THR A 329 -2.77 7.51 -3.29
C THR A 329 -3.42 7.06 -4.60
N HIS A 330 -4.21 7.96 -5.19
CA HIS A 330 -4.85 7.76 -6.49
C HIS A 330 -4.85 9.09 -7.26
N PRO A 331 -4.19 9.16 -8.44
CA PRO A 331 -4.22 10.34 -9.29
C PRO A 331 -5.65 10.79 -9.63
N GLY A 332 -5.86 12.09 -9.66
CA GLY A 332 -7.16 12.72 -9.68
C GLY A 332 -7.76 12.92 -8.30
N VAL A 333 -7.76 11.93 -7.40
CA VAL A 333 -8.49 12.02 -6.13
C VAL A 333 -7.63 12.59 -5.02
N THR A 334 -6.43 12.04 -4.82
CA THR A 334 -5.52 12.46 -3.75
C THR A 334 -4.94 13.85 -3.99
N ASP A 335 -4.86 14.26 -5.26
CA ASP A 335 -4.36 15.56 -5.73
C ASP A 335 -5.49 16.51 -6.15
N ASP A 336 -6.75 16.24 -5.79
CA ASP A 336 -7.82 17.24 -5.86
C ASP A 336 -7.55 18.36 -4.83
N ASP A 337 -7.68 19.62 -5.22
CA ASP A 337 -7.30 20.76 -4.36
C ASP A 337 -7.99 20.72 -2.98
N ALA A 338 -9.27 20.34 -2.94
CA ALA A 338 -10.02 20.21 -1.69
C ALA A 338 -9.53 19.05 -0.80
N GLU A 339 -9.02 17.98 -1.39
CA GLU A 339 -8.42 16.85 -0.66
C GLU A 339 -7.06 17.27 -0.06
N VAL A 340 -6.24 17.97 -0.86
CA VAL A 340 -4.94 18.48 -0.41
C VAL A 340 -5.12 19.51 0.70
N ALA A 341 -6.06 20.45 0.56
CA ALA A 341 -6.35 21.44 1.60
C ALA A 341 -6.78 20.80 2.93
N ALA A 342 -7.64 19.77 2.89
CA ALA A 342 -8.06 19.04 4.09
C ALA A 342 -6.89 18.28 4.76
N MET A 343 -5.99 17.71 3.95
CA MET A 343 -4.78 17.08 4.44
C MET A 343 -3.83 18.09 5.10
N GLU A 344 -3.58 19.24 4.48
CA GLU A 344 -2.72 20.30 5.04
C GLU A 344 -3.28 20.87 6.35
N GLU A 345 -4.59 21.11 6.41
CA GLU A 345 -5.27 21.57 7.65
C GLU A 345 -5.04 20.57 8.78
N PHE A 346 -5.22 19.27 8.51
CA PHE A 346 -4.98 18.24 9.50
C PHE A 346 -3.50 18.19 9.92
N LEU A 347 -2.56 18.17 8.97
CA LEU A 347 -1.13 18.07 9.26
C LEU A 347 -0.58 19.29 10.01
N THR A 348 -1.13 20.48 9.74
CA THR A 348 -0.80 21.72 10.48
C THR A 348 -1.17 21.58 11.96
N SER A 349 -2.34 20.99 12.26
CA SER A 349 -2.80 20.80 13.64
C SER A 349 -2.26 19.54 14.32
N CYS A 350 -1.79 18.57 13.54
CA CYS A 350 -1.32 17.27 14.01
C CYS A 350 -0.08 16.81 13.22
N PRO A 351 1.12 17.29 13.61
CA PRO A 351 2.34 16.99 12.88
C PRO A 351 2.74 15.52 13.09
N VAL A 352 2.49 14.71 12.07
CA VAL A 352 2.95 13.31 12.01
C VAL A 352 4.41 13.24 11.58
N ALA A 353 5.08 12.13 11.87
CA ALA A 353 6.48 11.95 11.49
C ALA A 353 6.65 11.75 9.97
N MET A 354 5.65 11.14 9.32
CA MET A 354 5.71 10.85 7.88
C MET A 354 4.33 10.63 7.27
N VAL A 355 4.13 11.08 6.03
CA VAL A 355 3.09 10.57 5.12
C VAL A 355 3.74 9.57 4.17
N GLN A 356 3.38 8.30 4.34
CA GLN A 356 3.80 7.20 3.50
C GLN A 356 2.82 7.03 2.34
N THR A 357 3.23 7.40 1.14
CA THR A 357 2.41 7.18 -0.05
C THR A 357 2.40 5.69 -0.38
N ARG A 358 1.21 5.15 -0.66
CA ARG A 358 1.02 3.83 -1.23
C ARG A 358 0.16 3.95 -2.46
N THR A 359 0.52 3.28 -3.54
CA THR A 359 -0.37 3.18 -4.69
C THR A 359 -1.65 2.48 -4.26
N LEU A 360 -2.80 3.13 -4.44
CA LEU A 360 -4.08 2.46 -4.30
C LEU A 360 -4.25 1.48 -5.47
N ASN A 361 -4.20 0.20 -5.14
CA ASN A 361 -4.33 -0.91 -6.09
C ASN A 361 -5.81 -1.25 -6.27
N ILE A 362 -6.41 -0.73 -7.33
CA ILE A 362 -7.83 -0.89 -7.64
C ILE A 362 -8.07 -0.55 -9.12
N ASP A 363 -9.13 -1.11 -9.71
CA ASP A 363 -9.66 -0.63 -10.99
C ASP A 363 -9.98 0.88 -10.88
N PRO A 364 -9.34 1.75 -11.69
CA PRO A 364 -9.53 3.19 -11.57
C PRO A 364 -10.98 3.65 -11.81
N GLU A 365 -11.71 2.99 -12.72
CA GLU A 365 -13.11 3.33 -12.99
C GLU A 365 -13.99 2.99 -11.77
N ARG A 366 -13.74 1.84 -11.14
CA ARG A 366 -14.45 1.43 -9.91
C ARG A 366 -14.18 2.39 -8.76
N TYR A 367 -12.96 2.90 -8.62
CA TYR A 367 -12.64 3.88 -7.59
C TYR A 367 -13.35 5.21 -7.85
N PHE A 368 -13.27 5.74 -9.07
CA PHE A 368 -13.99 6.96 -9.46
C PHE A 368 -15.50 6.84 -9.33
N GLU A 369 -16.10 5.67 -9.62
CA GLU A 369 -17.52 5.42 -9.38
C GLU A 369 -17.88 5.52 -7.89
N ALA A 370 -17.01 5.00 -7.02
CA ALA A 370 -17.25 5.02 -5.58
C ALA A 370 -17.05 6.41 -4.95
N VAL A 371 -15.95 7.10 -5.26
CA VAL A 371 -15.56 8.35 -4.58
C VAL A 371 -15.89 9.62 -5.36
N GLY A 372 -16.29 9.48 -6.62
CA GLY A 372 -16.48 10.58 -7.56
C GLY A 372 -15.20 10.97 -8.31
N ARG A 373 -15.36 11.57 -9.49
CA ARG A 373 -14.26 12.22 -10.20
C ARG A 373 -13.90 13.55 -9.51
N PRO A 374 -12.64 13.98 -9.58
CA PRO A 374 -12.22 15.23 -8.97
C PRO A 374 -12.78 16.46 -9.65
N ARG A 375 -12.71 17.58 -8.95
CA ARG A 375 -13.20 18.88 -9.45
C ARG A 375 -12.05 19.74 -9.96
N ALA A 376 -10.94 19.76 -9.23
CA ALA A 376 -9.79 20.61 -9.53
C ALA A 376 -8.49 19.89 -9.14
N PRO A 377 -8.07 18.86 -9.89
CA PRO A 377 -6.81 18.17 -9.62
C PRO A 377 -5.62 19.09 -9.93
N ILE A 378 -4.76 19.30 -8.94
CA ILE A 378 -3.54 20.13 -9.05
C ILE A 378 -2.31 19.33 -9.52
N GLY A 379 -2.45 18.02 -9.66
CA GLY A 379 -1.39 17.09 -10.02
C GLY A 379 -0.66 16.54 -8.79
N MET A 380 -0.39 15.23 -8.82
CA MET A 380 0.27 14.49 -7.74
C MET A 380 1.62 15.11 -7.33
N GLN A 381 2.43 15.63 -8.27
CA GLN A 381 3.70 16.30 -7.91
C GLN A 381 3.47 17.53 -7.02
N SER A 382 2.52 18.39 -7.39
CA SER A 382 2.15 19.58 -6.62
C SER A 382 1.55 19.21 -5.26
N ALA A 383 0.69 18.17 -5.23
CA ALA A 383 0.10 17.67 -4.00
C ALA A 383 1.16 17.13 -3.03
N ILE A 384 2.10 16.33 -3.52
CA ILE A 384 3.22 15.82 -2.70
C ILE A 384 4.12 16.96 -2.21
N ALA A 385 4.44 17.94 -3.04
CA ALA A 385 5.23 19.10 -2.63
C ALA A 385 4.55 19.91 -1.51
N ARG A 386 3.23 20.10 -1.58
CA ARG A 386 2.44 20.73 -0.51
C ARG A 386 2.52 19.94 0.79
N VAL A 387 2.34 18.61 0.75
CA VAL A 387 2.47 17.76 1.94
C VAL A 387 3.88 17.80 2.54
N GLN A 388 4.91 17.82 1.69
CA GLN A 388 6.31 17.90 2.11
C GLN A 388 6.64 19.17 2.91
N ALA A 389 5.86 20.24 2.76
CA ALA A 389 6.01 21.45 3.57
C ALA A 389 5.59 21.24 5.04
N HIS A 390 4.79 20.20 5.33
CA HIS A 390 4.27 19.91 6.68
C HIS A 390 4.95 18.72 7.35
N THR A 391 5.39 17.73 6.58
CA THR A 391 5.97 16.48 7.11
C THR A 391 6.83 15.76 6.07
N ARG A 392 7.61 14.76 6.50
CA ARG A 392 8.36 13.90 5.58
C ARG A 392 7.38 13.10 4.72
N VAL A 393 7.66 12.99 3.42
CA VAL A 393 6.96 12.08 2.52
C VAL A 393 7.88 10.95 2.10
N GLY A 394 7.35 9.74 1.94
CA GLY A 394 8.09 8.63 1.34
C GLY A 394 7.31 7.32 1.31
N ASN A 395 8.02 6.19 1.34
CA ASN A 395 7.44 4.85 1.25
C ASN A 395 7.84 3.98 2.42
N PHE A 396 9.07 4.06 2.92
CA PHE A 396 9.60 3.11 3.88
C PHE A 396 9.58 3.65 5.30
N THR A 397 9.63 2.76 6.30
CA THR A 397 9.87 3.19 7.67
C THR A 397 11.36 3.29 7.89
N HIS A 398 11.83 4.52 8.05
CA HIS A 398 13.22 4.84 8.36
C HIS A 398 13.35 5.08 9.86
N MET A 399 14.14 4.27 10.57
CA MET A 399 14.29 4.41 12.03
C MET A 399 15.33 5.44 12.46
N HIS A 400 16.01 6.07 11.50
CA HIS A 400 17.03 7.10 11.69
C HIS A 400 16.63 8.41 10.99
#